data_AF-A0A5E4CYH9-F1
#
_entry.id   AF-A0A5E4CYH9-F1
#
_cell.length_a   1.000
_cell.length_b   1.000
_cell.length_c   1.000
_cell.angle_alpha   90.00
_cell.angle_beta   90.00
_cell.angle_gamma   90.00
#
_symmetry.space_group_name_H-M   'P 1'
#
loop_
_entity.id
_entity.type
_entity.pdbx_description
1 polymer ?
#
loop_
_entity_poly.entity_id
_entity_poly.type
_entity_poly.pdbx_seq_one_letter_code
_entity_poly.pdbx_strand_id
1 'polypeptide(L)'
;MRASATLLAGALATLLAPGAGVPIRRQDRQNKLLLVSFDGFRWNYDLDVETPNLDAMARDGVKARYMTPAFVTQTSPCHFTLVTGKYIENQGVVHNMFYNFTTKVKLPYHATLGIQSWWDSGSVPIWITAQRQGLKTGSFFYPGGNVTYQGTAVTLSRKEGILHNYKDEKEWRANIDTVMRWFTEEDLALVTLYFGE
;
A
#
# COMPACT_ATOMS: atom_id res chain seq x y z
N MET A 1 65.35 -65.25 27.43
CA MET A 1 63.95 -64.80 27.65
C MET A 1 63.84 -63.36 27.15
N ARG A 2 63.33 -63.15 25.93
CA ARG A 2 63.03 -61.83 25.36
C ARG A 2 61.52 -61.78 25.19
N ALA A 3 60.84 -60.90 25.91
CA ALA A 3 59.40 -60.71 25.81
C ALA A 3 59.11 -59.66 24.73
N SER A 4 58.29 -60.03 23.76
CA SER A 4 57.74 -59.17 22.72
C SER A 4 56.68 -58.24 23.29
N ALA A 5 56.76 -56.94 23.00
CA ALA A 5 55.72 -55.98 23.29
C ALA A 5 54.93 -55.68 22.01
N THR A 6 53.70 -56.16 21.96
CA THR A 6 52.71 -55.85 20.93
C THR A 6 52.07 -54.49 21.25
N LEU A 7 52.23 -53.50 20.38
CA LEU A 7 51.54 -52.21 20.46
C LEU A 7 50.19 -52.32 19.73
N LEU A 8 49.09 -52.25 20.48
CA LEU A 8 47.74 -52.03 19.93
C LEU A 8 47.61 -50.56 19.51
N ALA A 9 47.38 -50.31 18.23
CA ALA A 9 46.95 -49.00 17.73
C ALA A 9 45.41 -48.90 17.84
N GLY A 10 44.93 -48.14 18.83
CA GLY A 10 43.52 -47.77 18.93
C GLY A 10 43.23 -46.52 18.08
N ALA A 11 42.39 -46.67 17.06
CA ALA A 11 41.91 -45.57 16.24
C ALA A 11 40.82 -44.80 16.99
N LEU A 12 41.06 -43.51 17.27
CA LEU A 12 40.06 -42.60 17.83
C LEU A 12 39.47 -41.75 16.69
N ALA A 13 38.34 -42.18 16.15
CA ALA A 13 37.57 -41.38 15.19
C ALA A 13 36.74 -40.34 15.95
N THR A 14 37.20 -39.10 16.00
CA THR A 14 36.42 -37.96 16.50
C THR A 14 35.36 -37.58 15.48
N LEU A 15 34.10 -37.88 15.79
CA LEU A 15 32.93 -37.41 15.03
C LEU A 15 32.75 -35.90 15.28
N LEU A 16 33.26 -35.06 14.38
CA LEU A 16 32.86 -33.65 14.30
C LEU A 16 31.47 -33.59 13.64
N ALA A 17 30.42 -33.51 14.46
CA ALA A 17 29.11 -33.11 13.97
C ALA A 17 29.13 -31.58 13.75
N PRO A 18 28.96 -31.07 12.51
CA PRO A 18 28.73 -29.67 12.31
C PRO A 18 27.36 -29.35 12.92
N GLY A 19 27.36 -28.59 14.01
CA GLY A 19 26.15 -27.95 14.52
C GLY A 19 25.65 -26.99 13.45
N ALA A 20 24.75 -27.47 12.58
CA ALA A 20 23.93 -26.61 11.75
C ALA A 20 23.04 -25.83 12.72
N GLY A 21 23.52 -24.68 13.18
CA GLY A 21 22.69 -23.69 13.82
C GLY A 21 21.54 -23.39 12.87
N VAL A 22 20.35 -23.85 13.22
CA VAL A 22 19.13 -23.44 12.51
C VAL A 22 19.14 -21.92 12.55
N PRO A 23 19.13 -21.22 11.41
CA PRO A 23 19.04 -19.77 11.45
C PRO A 23 17.75 -19.45 12.19
N ILE A 24 17.87 -18.80 13.34
CA ILE A 24 16.73 -18.18 14.01
C ILE A 24 16.19 -17.20 12.97
N ARG A 25 15.07 -17.55 12.33
CA ARG A 25 14.32 -16.64 11.49
C ARG A 25 13.88 -15.52 12.43
N ARG A 26 14.67 -14.45 12.49
CA ARG A 26 14.27 -13.20 13.09
C ARG A 26 12.99 -12.82 12.33
N GLN A 27 11.84 -13.04 12.95
CA GLN A 27 10.64 -12.33 12.56
C GLN A 27 10.94 -10.88 12.94
N ASP A 28 11.68 -10.18 12.09
CA ASP A 28 11.62 -8.73 12.10
C ASP A 28 10.14 -8.44 11.87
N ARG A 29 9.46 -7.98 12.93
CA ARG A 29 8.09 -7.49 12.85
C ARG A 29 8.16 -6.33 11.87
N GLN A 30 7.89 -6.61 10.59
CA GLN A 30 7.77 -5.56 9.60
C GLN A 30 6.57 -4.71 10.01
N ASN A 31 6.83 -3.42 10.19
CA ASN A 31 5.75 -2.47 10.42
C ASN A 31 4.88 -2.43 9.16
N LYS A 32 3.58 -2.66 9.32
CA LYS A 32 2.59 -2.55 8.27
C LYS A 32 2.23 -1.07 8.08
N LEU A 33 1.99 -0.66 6.83
CA LEU A 33 1.65 0.71 6.48
C LEU A 33 0.19 0.80 6.02
N LEU A 34 -0.61 1.61 6.71
CA LEU A 34 -1.94 2.00 6.26
C LEU A 34 -1.92 3.47 5.84
N LEU A 35 -2.17 3.74 4.57
CA LEU A 35 -2.37 5.10 4.05
C LEU A 35 -3.87 5.36 3.95
N VAL A 36 -4.40 6.24 4.79
CA VAL A 36 -5.80 6.67 4.74
C VAL A 36 -5.89 8.05 4.10
N SER A 37 -6.79 8.20 3.13
CA SER A 37 -7.13 9.50 2.54
C SER A 37 -8.60 9.81 2.78
N PHE A 38 -8.86 10.98 3.35
CA PHE A 38 -10.18 11.59 3.43
C PHE A 38 -10.23 12.71 2.38
N ASP A 39 -10.96 12.50 1.29
CA ASP A 39 -11.03 13.47 0.20
C ASP A 39 -11.66 14.77 0.70
N GLY A 40 -11.17 15.90 0.17
CA GLY A 40 -11.65 17.21 0.57
C GLY A 40 -11.39 17.61 2.04
N PHE A 41 -10.70 16.79 2.85
CA PHE A 41 -10.39 17.14 4.24
C PHE A 41 -9.38 18.28 4.30
N ARG A 42 -9.90 19.50 4.43
CA ARG A 42 -9.10 20.71 4.46
C ARG A 42 -8.32 20.79 5.78
N TRP A 43 -7.12 21.38 5.71
CA TRP A 43 -6.15 21.46 6.82
C TRP A 43 -6.68 22.03 8.15
N ASN A 44 -7.80 22.75 8.15
CA ASN A 44 -8.38 23.37 9.35
C ASN A 44 -9.73 22.78 9.77
N TYR A 45 -10.22 21.71 9.13
CA TYR A 45 -11.52 21.15 9.50
C TYR A 45 -11.55 20.59 10.92
N ASP A 46 -10.45 20.02 11.39
CA ASP A 46 -10.31 19.56 12.76
C ASP A 46 -10.27 20.68 13.81
N LEU A 47 -10.27 21.96 13.39
CA LEU A 47 -10.44 23.10 14.29
C LEU A 47 -11.92 23.49 14.47
N ASP A 48 -12.77 23.10 13.52
CA ASP A 48 -14.18 23.51 13.45
C ASP A 48 -15.14 22.40 13.92
N VAL A 49 -14.66 21.16 14.06
CA VAL A 49 -15.45 20.00 14.50
C VAL A 49 -14.68 19.13 15.50
N GLU A 50 -15.40 18.41 16.36
CA GLU A 50 -14.79 17.46 17.30
C GLU A 50 -14.29 16.21 16.57
N THR A 51 -12.98 15.97 16.61
CA THR A 51 -12.34 14.80 15.99
C THR A 51 -11.50 13.99 16.99
N PRO A 52 -12.10 13.45 18.07
CA PRO A 52 -11.35 12.90 19.20
C PRO A 52 -10.33 11.81 18.83
N ASN A 53 -10.63 11.02 17.79
CA ASN A 53 -9.72 9.98 17.30
C ASN A 53 -8.52 10.55 16.51
N LEU A 54 -8.74 11.59 15.70
CA LEU A 54 -7.66 12.29 15.00
C LEU A 54 -6.83 13.12 15.99
N ASP A 55 -7.46 13.70 17.00
CA ASP A 55 -6.77 14.44 18.06
C ASP A 55 -5.87 13.52 18.89
N ALA A 56 -6.33 12.30 19.19
CA ALA A 56 -5.51 11.28 19.82
C ALA A 56 -4.33 10.89 18.94
N MET A 57 -4.56 10.66 17.64
CA MET A 57 -3.51 10.34 16.68
C MET A 57 -2.47 11.46 16.55
N ALA A 58 -2.89 12.73 16.59
CA ALA A 58 -2.00 13.87 16.55
C ALA A 58 -1.19 14.04 17.84
N ARG A 59 -1.78 13.72 19.00
CA ARG A 59 -1.13 13.79 20.32
C ARG A 59 -0.05 12.71 20.46
N ASP A 60 -0.35 11.50 20.00
CA ASP A 60 0.54 10.34 20.14
C ASP A 60 1.52 10.21 18.96
N GLY A 61 1.30 10.97 17.89
CA GLY A 61 2.04 10.90 16.63
C GLY A 61 2.60 12.23 16.16
N VAL A 62 2.58 12.44 14.84
CA VAL A 62 3.10 13.65 14.19
C VAL A 62 2.02 14.26 13.32
N LYS A 63 1.79 15.56 13.49
CA LYS A 63 0.86 16.36 12.68
C LYS A 63 1.60 17.51 12.00
N ALA A 64 1.49 17.60 10.67
CA ALA A 64 1.90 18.79 9.93
C ALA A 64 0.85 19.90 10.07
N ARG A 65 1.26 21.17 9.94
CA ARG A 65 0.32 22.31 9.97
C ARG A 65 -0.68 22.27 8.80
N TYR A 66 -0.18 21.88 7.63
CA TYR A 66 -0.96 21.63 6.41
C TYR A 66 -0.08 20.89 5.40
N MET A 67 -0.70 20.33 4.37
CA MET A 67 -0.04 19.78 3.19
C MET A 67 -0.44 20.61 1.97
N THR A 68 0.51 20.96 1.11
CA THR A 68 0.23 21.66 -0.15
C THR A 68 -0.07 20.62 -1.24
N PRO A 69 -1.30 20.55 -1.77
CA PRO A 69 -1.62 19.62 -2.85
C PRO A 69 -0.98 20.05 -4.18
N ALA A 70 -0.82 19.10 -5.10
CA ALA A 70 -0.40 19.42 -6.46
C ALA A 70 -1.48 20.24 -7.20
N PHE A 71 -1.06 21.19 -8.02
CA PHE A 71 -1.96 21.92 -8.92
C PHE A 71 -2.12 21.16 -10.25
N VAL A 72 -3.33 20.90 -10.74
CA VAL A 72 -4.67 21.34 -10.30
C VAL A 72 -5.21 20.48 -9.14
N THR A 73 -5.80 21.11 -8.14
CA THR A 73 -6.29 20.47 -6.89
C THR A 73 -7.56 19.65 -7.12
N GLN A 74 -7.43 18.52 -7.81
CA GLN A 74 -8.48 17.53 -8.06
C GLN A 74 -8.11 16.18 -7.43
N THR A 75 -9.13 15.38 -7.10
CA THR A 75 -9.00 14.04 -6.51
C THR A 75 -7.95 13.16 -7.20
N SER A 76 -8.19 12.69 -8.43
CA SER A 76 -7.33 11.72 -9.11
C SER A 76 -5.89 12.24 -9.30
N PRO A 77 -5.65 13.47 -9.81
CA PRO A 77 -4.30 13.98 -9.97
C PRO A 77 -3.53 14.11 -8.65
N CYS A 78 -4.15 14.63 -7.58
CA CYS A 78 -3.50 14.78 -6.28
C CYS A 78 -3.22 13.44 -5.61
N HIS A 79 -4.20 12.53 -5.60
CA HIS A 79 -4.03 11.21 -5.00
C HIS A 79 -2.95 10.39 -5.71
N PHE A 80 -2.88 10.48 -7.04
CA PHE A 80 -1.86 9.78 -7.81
C PHE A 80 -0.47 10.41 -7.60
N THR A 81 -0.40 11.73 -7.37
CA THR A 81 0.84 12.41 -6.98
C THR A 81 1.36 11.87 -5.64
N LEU A 82 0.50 11.68 -4.64
CA LEU A 82 0.89 11.16 -3.31
C LEU A 82 1.53 9.77 -3.39
N VAL A 83 1.04 8.91 -4.29
CA VAL A 83 1.49 7.51 -4.37
C VAL A 83 2.58 7.28 -5.39
N THR A 84 2.86 8.24 -6.27
CA THR A 84 3.95 8.16 -7.26
C THR A 84 5.13 9.08 -6.92
N GLY A 85 4.91 10.12 -6.12
CA GLY A 85 5.90 11.16 -5.82
C GLY A 85 6.23 12.07 -7.01
N LYS A 86 5.40 12.09 -8.05
CA LYS A 86 5.63 12.84 -9.30
C LYS A 86 4.63 13.98 -9.46
N TYR A 87 5.07 15.09 -10.07
CA TYR A 87 4.16 16.16 -10.48
C TYR A 87 3.14 15.67 -11.51
N ILE A 88 1.99 16.32 -11.55
CA ILE A 88 0.86 16.00 -12.44
C ILE A 88 1.29 15.85 -13.91
N GLU A 89 2.16 16.73 -14.39
CA GLU A 89 2.71 16.70 -15.75
C GLU A 89 3.61 15.48 -16.03
N ASN A 90 4.29 14.94 -15.02
CA ASN A 90 5.15 13.76 -15.17
C ASN A 90 4.40 12.45 -14.92
N GLN A 91 3.34 12.47 -14.12
CA GLN A 91 2.52 11.28 -13.85
C GLN A 91 1.40 11.04 -14.87
N GLY A 92 1.04 12.00 -15.71
CA GLY A 92 0.08 11.83 -16.80
C GLY A 92 -1.41 11.77 -16.39
N VAL A 93 -1.76 11.55 -15.12
CA VAL A 93 -3.14 11.67 -14.62
C VAL A 93 -3.43 13.14 -14.33
N VAL A 94 -3.98 13.85 -15.32
CA VAL A 94 -4.15 15.31 -15.28
C VAL A 94 -5.54 15.78 -14.87
N HIS A 95 -6.54 14.88 -14.85
CA HIS A 95 -7.92 15.21 -14.50
C HIS A 95 -8.66 14.02 -13.88
N ASN A 96 -9.74 14.31 -13.16
CA ASN A 96 -10.71 13.31 -12.70
C ASN A 96 -11.49 12.62 -13.84
N MET A 97 -11.48 13.21 -15.04
CA MET A 97 -12.28 12.77 -16.17
C MET A 97 -11.35 12.37 -17.30
N PHE A 98 -11.57 11.19 -17.84
CA PHE A 98 -10.91 10.75 -19.04
C PHE A 98 -11.32 11.65 -20.22
N TYR A 99 -10.33 12.01 -21.01
CA TYR A 99 -10.54 12.68 -22.28
C TYR A 99 -9.64 12.12 -23.37
N ASN A 100 -10.24 11.75 -24.50
CA ASN A 100 -9.51 11.38 -25.70
C ASN A 100 -9.48 12.56 -26.68
N PHE A 101 -8.29 13.08 -26.99
CA PHE A 101 -8.13 14.23 -27.88
C PHE A 101 -8.49 13.96 -29.35
N THR A 102 -8.37 12.72 -29.81
CA THR A 102 -8.67 12.32 -31.19
C THR A 102 -10.17 12.10 -31.38
N THR A 103 -10.79 11.29 -30.53
CA THR A 103 -12.22 10.94 -30.64
C THR A 103 -13.14 11.94 -29.95
N LYS A 104 -12.59 12.87 -29.16
CA LYS A 104 -13.31 13.84 -28.33
C LYS A 104 -14.22 13.22 -27.25
N VAL A 105 -14.09 11.92 -27.00
CA VAL A 105 -14.84 11.21 -25.96
C VAL A 105 -14.43 11.71 -24.58
N LYS A 106 -15.43 12.01 -23.75
CA LYS A 106 -15.29 12.35 -22.33
C LYS A 106 -16.00 11.31 -21.49
N LEU A 107 -15.37 10.84 -20.42
CA LEU A 107 -16.00 9.92 -19.47
C LEU A 107 -15.95 10.50 -18.05
N PRO A 108 -17.00 10.27 -17.25
CA PRO A 108 -17.05 10.78 -15.88
C PRO A 108 -16.07 10.05 -14.96
N TYR A 109 -15.92 10.55 -13.73
CA TYR A 109 -14.98 10.06 -12.73
C TYR A 109 -15.02 8.54 -12.51
N HIS A 110 -16.15 7.97 -12.11
CA HIS A 110 -16.24 6.53 -11.81
C HIS A 110 -15.97 5.62 -13.02
N ALA A 111 -16.27 6.09 -14.23
CA ALA A 111 -15.90 5.39 -15.47
C ALA A 111 -14.38 5.45 -15.68
N THR A 112 -13.78 6.63 -15.46
CA THR A 112 -12.34 6.89 -15.58
C THR A 112 -11.48 6.02 -14.65
N LEU A 113 -11.97 5.73 -13.44
CA LEU A 113 -11.28 4.88 -12.46
C LEU A 113 -10.89 3.49 -13.01
N GLY A 114 -11.59 2.98 -14.04
CA GLY A 114 -11.28 1.68 -14.66
C GLY A 114 -10.51 1.75 -15.98
N ILE A 115 -10.12 2.93 -16.46
CA ILE A 115 -9.50 3.07 -17.78
C ILE A 115 -7.99 2.91 -17.65
N GLN A 116 -7.49 1.72 -17.99
CA GLN A 116 -6.08 1.36 -17.95
C GLN A 116 -5.13 2.44 -18.51
N SER A 117 -5.40 2.93 -19.72
CA SER A 117 -4.56 3.92 -20.40
C SER A 117 -4.54 5.30 -19.76
N TRP A 118 -5.48 5.60 -18.86
CA TRP A 118 -5.49 6.84 -18.10
C TRP A 118 -4.47 6.82 -16.96
N TRP A 119 -4.28 5.65 -16.35
CA TRP A 119 -3.45 5.49 -15.16
C TRP A 119 -2.04 5.00 -15.48
N ASP A 120 -1.90 4.05 -16.41
CA ASP A 120 -0.59 3.48 -16.79
C ASP A 120 0.13 4.35 -17.83
N SER A 121 0.53 5.53 -17.40
CA SER A 121 1.26 6.54 -18.18
C SER A 121 2.79 6.34 -18.18
N GLY A 122 3.27 5.25 -17.56
CA GLY A 122 4.69 5.05 -17.23
C GLY A 122 5.08 5.45 -15.80
N SER A 123 4.13 5.94 -15.00
CA SER A 123 4.34 6.18 -13.57
C SER A 123 3.86 5.03 -12.72
N VAL A 124 4.67 4.65 -11.72
CA VAL A 124 4.47 3.46 -10.91
C VAL A 124 4.09 3.88 -9.48
N PRO A 125 2.90 3.52 -8.99
CA PRO A 125 2.49 3.84 -7.63
C PRO A 125 3.18 2.95 -6.59
N ILE A 126 3.23 3.43 -5.35
CA ILE A 126 3.96 2.82 -4.23
C ILE A 126 3.59 1.35 -3.98
N TRP A 127 2.33 0.95 -4.18
CA TRP A 127 1.89 -0.44 -4.02
C TRP A 127 2.54 -1.38 -5.04
N ILE A 128 2.72 -0.95 -6.29
CA ILE A 128 3.44 -1.74 -7.30
C ILE A 128 4.94 -1.75 -7.00
N THR A 129 5.52 -0.64 -6.57
CA THR A 129 6.93 -0.56 -6.15
C THR A 129 7.24 -1.51 -4.99
N ALA A 130 6.35 -1.60 -4.00
CA ALA A 130 6.47 -2.54 -2.88
C ALA A 130 6.30 -4.00 -3.35
N GLN A 131 5.37 -4.29 -4.27
CA GLN A 131 5.22 -5.63 -4.85
C GLN A 131 6.44 -6.11 -5.61
N ARG A 132 7.10 -5.22 -6.35
CA ARG A 132 8.37 -5.54 -7.02
C ARG A 132 9.49 -5.90 -6.05
N GLN A 133 9.36 -5.51 -4.79
CA GLN A 133 10.29 -5.83 -3.70
C GLN A 133 9.81 -7.02 -2.84
N GLY A 134 8.82 -7.78 -3.31
CA GLY A 134 8.34 -9.00 -2.67
C GLY A 134 7.28 -8.80 -1.58
N LEU A 135 6.71 -7.60 -1.45
CA LEU A 135 5.65 -7.32 -0.48
C LEU A 135 4.26 -7.48 -1.08
N LYS A 136 3.30 -7.98 -0.30
CA LYS A 136 1.88 -7.94 -0.70
C LYS A 136 1.28 -6.59 -0.37
N THR A 137 0.45 -6.05 -1.26
CA THR A 137 -0.15 -4.73 -1.07
C THR A 137 -1.60 -4.68 -1.48
N GLY A 138 -2.34 -3.72 -0.94
CA GLY A 138 -3.78 -3.60 -1.13
C GLY A 138 -4.18 -2.18 -1.46
N SER A 139 -5.26 -2.04 -2.23
CA SER A 139 -5.89 -0.75 -2.46
C SER A 139 -7.41 -0.84 -2.34
N PHE A 140 -7.95 -0.07 -1.42
CA PHE A 140 -9.38 0.02 -1.14
C PHE A 140 -9.90 1.40 -1.56
N PHE A 141 -10.66 1.42 -2.66
CA PHE A 141 -11.25 2.60 -3.31
C PHE A 141 -10.28 3.68 -3.80
N TYR A 142 -9.00 3.60 -3.45
CA TYR A 142 -8.00 4.59 -3.82
C TYR A 142 -7.91 4.79 -5.34
N PRO A 143 -7.92 6.04 -5.85
CA PRO A 143 -7.84 6.31 -7.28
C PRO A 143 -6.58 5.71 -7.93
N GLY A 144 -6.76 4.96 -9.02
CA GLY A 144 -5.68 4.19 -9.66
C GLY A 144 -5.39 2.84 -9.00
N GLY A 145 -6.03 2.52 -7.89
CA GLY A 145 -5.81 1.28 -7.15
C GLY A 145 -6.39 0.01 -7.79
N ASN A 146 -7.23 0.14 -8.81
CA ASN A 146 -7.93 -0.98 -9.45
C ASN A 146 -7.63 -1.06 -10.96
N VAL A 147 -6.35 -0.86 -11.31
CA VAL A 147 -5.81 -1.02 -12.67
C VAL A 147 -4.44 -1.71 -12.61
N THR A 148 -3.93 -2.08 -13.77
CA THR A 148 -2.60 -2.68 -13.92
C THR A 148 -1.58 -1.56 -14.16
N TYR A 149 -0.31 -1.75 -13.79
CA TYR A 149 0.77 -0.85 -14.16
C TYR A 149 1.93 -1.68 -14.68
N GLN A 150 2.31 -1.48 -15.94
CA GLN A 150 3.42 -2.21 -16.58
C GLN A 150 3.27 -3.73 -16.39
N GLY A 151 2.06 -4.25 -16.60
CA GLY A 151 1.71 -5.67 -16.47
C GLY A 151 1.51 -6.18 -15.03
N THR A 152 1.64 -5.34 -14.00
CA THR A 152 1.43 -5.73 -12.60
C THR A 152 0.18 -5.08 -12.01
N ALA A 153 -0.77 -5.86 -11.50
CA ALA A 153 -1.89 -5.37 -10.72
C ALA A 153 -1.58 -5.42 -9.21
N VAL A 154 -2.28 -4.62 -8.40
CA VAL A 154 -2.20 -4.72 -6.94
C VAL A 154 -2.72 -6.08 -6.44
N THR A 155 -2.18 -6.59 -5.33
CA THR A 155 -2.46 -7.95 -4.83
C THR A 155 -3.94 -8.08 -4.49
N LEU A 156 -4.48 -7.11 -3.78
CA LEU A 156 -5.91 -7.02 -3.46
C LEU A 156 -6.42 -5.63 -3.80
N SER A 157 -7.53 -5.55 -4.53
CA SER A 157 -8.19 -4.29 -4.84
C SER A 157 -9.69 -4.34 -4.58
N ARG A 158 -10.23 -3.17 -4.21
CA ARG A 158 -11.65 -2.86 -4.27
C ARG A 158 -11.81 -1.53 -4.98
N LYS A 159 -12.68 -1.51 -5.99
CA LYS A 159 -13.04 -0.29 -6.72
C LYS A 159 -14.32 0.29 -6.13
N GLU A 160 -14.36 1.62 -6.04
CA GLU A 160 -15.56 2.35 -5.71
C GLU A 160 -16.64 2.19 -6.79
N GLY A 161 -17.86 1.88 -6.35
CA GLY A 161 -19.02 1.71 -7.21
C GLY A 161 -19.71 3.04 -7.55
N ILE A 162 -20.45 3.09 -8.65
CA ILE A 162 -21.21 4.29 -9.09
C ILE A 162 -22.33 4.65 -8.11
N LEU A 163 -22.88 3.65 -7.40
CA LEU A 163 -23.95 3.81 -6.41
C LEU A 163 -23.42 3.83 -4.97
N HIS A 164 -22.11 4.04 -4.77
CA HIS A 164 -21.54 4.04 -3.44
C HIS A 164 -22.14 5.18 -2.61
N ASN A 165 -22.59 4.85 -1.40
CA ASN A 165 -23.24 5.79 -0.51
C ASN A 165 -22.25 6.25 0.57
N TYR A 166 -21.68 7.44 0.39
CA TYR A 166 -20.81 8.07 1.38
C TYR A 166 -21.51 8.47 2.69
N LYS A 167 -22.76 8.09 2.92
CA LYS A 167 -23.45 8.30 4.21
C LYS A 167 -23.71 7.00 4.96
N ASP A 168 -23.32 5.86 4.40
CA ASP A 168 -23.52 4.55 5.02
C ASP A 168 -22.37 4.20 5.97
N GLU A 169 -22.50 4.62 7.23
CA GLU A 169 -21.51 4.32 8.27
C GLU A 169 -21.33 2.81 8.49
N LYS A 170 -22.37 2.00 8.25
CA LYS A 170 -22.28 0.54 8.37
C LYS A 170 -21.36 -0.02 7.29
N GLU A 171 -21.48 0.50 6.07
CA GLU A 171 -20.56 0.14 4.97
C GLU A 171 -19.12 0.56 5.32
N TRP A 172 -18.91 1.75 5.88
CA TRP A 172 -17.57 2.20 6.28
C TRP A 172 -16.90 1.28 7.30
N ARG A 173 -17.64 0.89 8.35
CA ARG A 173 -17.14 -0.05 9.36
C ARG A 173 -16.76 -1.39 8.72
N ALA A 174 -17.60 -1.91 7.83
CA ALA A 174 -17.32 -3.15 7.10
C ALA A 174 -16.09 -3.03 6.16
N ASN A 175 -15.88 -1.85 5.56
CA ASN A 175 -14.71 -1.57 4.73
C ASN A 175 -13.44 -1.55 5.57
N ILE A 176 -13.46 -0.90 6.75
CA ILE A 176 -12.37 -0.94 7.72
C ILE A 176 -12.07 -2.37 8.16
N ASP A 177 -13.08 -3.14 8.54
CA ASP A 177 -12.90 -4.55 8.93
C ASP A 177 -12.25 -5.37 7.80
N THR A 178 -12.62 -5.09 6.55
CA THR A 178 -11.99 -5.74 5.38
C THR A 178 -10.52 -5.38 5.25
N VAL A 179 -10.15 -4.10 5.42
CA VAL A 179 -8.75 -3.67 5.41
C VAL A 179 -7.97 -4.29 6.57
N MET A 180 -8.56 -4.41 7.76
CA MET A 180 -7.91 -5.07 8.89
C MET A 180 -7.67 -6.56 8.62
N ARG A 181 -8.66 -7.27 8.03
CA ARG A 181 -8.47 -8.66 7.59
C ARG A 181 -7.36 -8.81 6.56
N TRP A 182 -7.23 -7.88 5.62
CA TRP A 182 -6.11 -7.89 4.67
C TRP A 182 -4.74 -7.82 5.36
N PHE A 183 -4.63 -7.07 6.46
CA PHE A 183 -3.41 -7.06 7.25
C PHE A 183 -3.21 -8.33 8.06
N THR A 184 -4.25 -8.89 8.68
CA THR A 184 -4.11 -9.99 9.65
C THR A 184 -4.15 -11.39 9.02
N GLU A 185 -4.91 -11.58 7.95
CA GLU A 185 -5.15 -12.88 7.31
C GLU A 185 -4.34 -13.04 6.03
N GLU A 186 -4.28 -11.99 5.21
CA GLU A 186 -3.61 -12.03 3.89
C GLU A 186 -2.14 -11.61 3.94
N ASP A 187 -1.71 -11.10 5.10
CA ASP A 187 -0.38 -10.58 5.40
C ASP A 187 0.09 -9.48 4.44
N LEU A 188 -0.79 -8.51 4.15
CA LEU A 188 -0.38 -7.33 3.40
C LEU A 188 0.59 -6.47 4.23
N ALA A 189 1.55 -5.85 3.54
CA ALA A 189 2.52 -4.92 4.14
C ALA A 189 2.08 -3.45 3.99
N LEU A 190 1.31 -3.15 2.95
CA LEU A 190 0.79 -1.82 2.65
C LEU A 190 -0.67 -1.91 2.20
N VAL A 191 -1.54 -1.07 2.74
CA VAL A 191 -2.89 -0.84 2.21
C VAL A 191 -3.14 0.66 2.05
N THR A 192 -3.67 1.07 0.89
CA THR A 192 -4.23 2.41 0.68
C THR A 192 -5.74 2.37 0.82
N LEU A 193 -6.32 3.27 1.58
CA LEU A 193 -7.75 3.37 1.88
C LEU A 193 -8.24 4.78 1.58
N TYR A 194 -9.33 4.89 0.83
CA TYR A 194 -9.92 6.17 0.42
C TYR A 194 -11.35 6.30 0.92
N PHE A 195 -11.68 7.49 1.43
CA PHE A 195 -13.02 7.97 1.76
C PHE A 195 -13.28 9.23 0.94
N GLY A 196 -14.36 9.27 0.17
CA GLY A 196 -14.68 10.33 -0.79
C GLY A 196 -15.83 11.26 -0.41
N GLU A 197 -16.12 11.41 0.89
CA GLU A 197 -17.26 12.18 1.43
C GLU A 197 -17.52 13.55 0.79
#